data_AF-A0A6A6E3B2-F1
#
_entry.id   AF-A0A6A6E3B2-F1
#
_cell.length_a   1.000
_cell.length_b   1.000
_cell.length_c   1.000
_cell.angle_alpha   90.00
_cell.angle_beta   90.00
_cell.angle_gamma   90.00
#
_symmetry.space_group_name_H-M   'P 1'
#
loop_
_entity.id
_entity.type
_entity.pdbx_description
1 polymer ?
#
loop_
_entity_poly.entity_id
_entity_poly.type
_entity_poly.pdbx_seq_one_letter_code
_entity_poly.pdbx_strand_id
1 'polypeptide(L)'
;YNVYRVEYKLGLQDPLMGPGPRAHNAIFVETDQDGGGRILQVNGAITEPHGMYFEEKRGKKPEESETYLRKHYLGQIQAAEYSNVIQLMKSVPAPPRQRDFDYKTMSWVPCKPDRSRYEPGETVPPYMKCTEWTLQRAIPALGQSGLL
;
A
#
# COMPACT_ATOMS: atom_id res chain seq x y z
N TYR A 1 3.91 2.22 -21.00
CA TYR A 1 2.82 1.62 -20.22
C TYR A 1 2.09 2.68 -19.43
N ASN A 2 0.76 2.70 -19.51
CA ASN A 2 -0.04 3.63 -18.72
C ASN A 2 0.01 3.24 -17.25
N VAL A 3 0.15 4.22 -16.37
CA VAL A 3 0.19 4.01 -14.92
C VAL A 3 -1.00 4.70 -14.27
N TYR A 4 -1.68 3.97 -13.39
CA TYR A 4 -2.87 4.44 -12.69
C TYR A 4 -2.75 4.17 -11.19
N ARG A 5 -3.36 5.03 -10.38
CA ARG A 5 -3.80 4.67 -9.04
C ARG A 5 -5.18 4.06 -9.14
N VAL A 6 -5.39 2.88 -8.60
CA VAL A 6 -6.70 2.22 -8.58
C VAL A 6 -7.21 2.11 -7.15
N GLU A 7 -8.48 2.45 -6.96
CA GLU A 7 -9.22 2.28 -5.71
C GLU A 7 -10.10 1.04 -5.79
N TYR A 8 -10.00 0.19 -4.76
CA TYR A 8 -10.84 -0.99 -4.58
C TYR A 8 -11.60 -0.92 -3.24
N LYS A 9 -12.81 -1.47 -3.18
CA LYS A 9 -13.57 -1.68 -1.95
C LYS A 9 -12.77 -2.57 -1.01
N LEU A 10 -12.62 -2.14 0.24
CA LEU A 10 -12.13 -3.00 1.30
C LEU A 10 -13.23 -3.98 1.72
N GLY A 11 -12.88 -5.26 1.91
CA GLY A 11 -13.80 -6.25 2.46
C GLY A 11 -14.20 -5.95 3.92
N LEU A 12 -13.29 -5.33 4.68
CA LEU A 12 -13.54 -4.88 6.05
C LEU A 12 -12.90 -3.50 6.27
N GLN A 13 -13.68 -2.55 6.77
CA GLN A 13 -13.18 -1.26 7.22
C GLN A 13 -12.49 -1.42 8.57
N ASP A 14 -11.28 -0.89 8.73
CA ASP A 14 -10.61 -0.91 10.02
C ASP A 14 -11.11 0.26 10.89
N PRO A 15 -11.74 -0.02 12.05
CA PRO A 15 -12.24 1.02 12.95
C PRO A 15 -11.16 1.97 13.49
N LEU A 16 -9.88 1.58 13.41
CA LEU A 16 -8.74 2.39 13.86
C LEU A 16 -8.27 3.44 12.86
N MET A 17 -8.75 3.39 11.61
CA MET A 17 -8.25 4.25 10.53
C MET A 17 -9.09 5.52 10.31
N GLY A 18 -9.85 5.93 11.32
CA GLY A 18 -10.69 7.13 11.30
C GLY A 18 -12.08 6.90 10.71
N PRO A 19 -12.91 7.97 10.67
CA PRO A 19 -14.29 7.87 10.21
C PRO A 19 -14.39 7.76 8.68
N GLY A 20 -15.37 6.98 8.22
CA GLY A 20 -15.76 6.90 6.80
C GLY A 20 -15.20 5.69 6.04
N PRO A 21 -15.81 5.30 4.91
CA PRO A 21 -15.36 4.19 4.11
C PRO A 21 -14.03 4.53 3.42
N ARG A 22 -13.02 3.70 3.63
CA ARG A 22 -11.72 3.76 2.95
C ARG A 22 -11.68 2.77 1.79
N ALA A 23 -10.89 3.11 0.77
CA ALA A 23 -10.57 2.23 -0.34
C ALA A 23 -9.15 1.67 -0.20
N HIS A 24 -8.94 0.44 -0.64
CA HIS A 24 -7.60 -0.07 -0.90
C HIS A 24 -7.03 0.62 -2.13
N ASN A 25 -5.82 1.17 -2.03
CA ASN A 25 -5.16 1.86 -3.12
C ASN A 25 -3.96 1.05 -3.61
N ALA A 26 -3.91 0.78 -4.90
CA ALA A 26 -2.78 0.13 -5.57
C ALA A 26 -2.34 0.94 -6.79
N ILE A 27 -1.08 0.75 -7.21
CA ILE A 27 -0.59 1.24 -8.50
C ILE A 27 -0.84 0.13 -9.52
N PHE A 28 -1.43 0.47 -10.65
CA PHE A 28 -1.63 -0.43 -11.78
C PHE A 28 -0.83 0.07 -12.98
N VAL A 29 0.00 -0.81 -13.52
CA VAL A 29 0.75 -0.57 -14.77
C VAL A 29 0.12 -1.44 -15.84
N GLU A 30 -0.45 -0.80 -16.85
CA GLU A 30 -1.10 -1.45 -18.00
C GLU A 30 -0.01 -1.95 -18.97
N THR A 31 0.40 -3.21 -18.80
CA THR A 31 1.50 -3.84 -19.57
C THR A 31 0.99 -4.75 -20.68
N ASP A 32 -0.26 -5.20 -20.61
CA ASP A 32 -0.81 -6.23 -21.50
C ASP A 32 -1.71 -5.58 -22.56
N GLN A 33 -1.72 -6.12 -23.79
CA GLN A 33 -2.48 -5.55 -24.92
C GLN A 33 -4.00 -5.58 -24.72
N ASP A 34 -4.47 -6.51 -23.90
CA ASP A 34 -5.88 -6.62 -23.56
C ASP A 34 -6.30 -5.59 -22.51
N GLY A 35 -5.42 -4.71 -22.01
CA GLY A 35 -5.68 -3.75 -20.93
C GLY A 35 -5.42 -4.31 -19.53
N GLY A 36 -4.97 -5.55 -19.43
CA GLY A 36 -4.40 -6.10 -18.20
C GLY A 36 -3.01 -5.54 -17.89
N GLY A 37 -2.42 -6.05 -16.82
CA GLY A 37 -1.04 -5.72 -16.51
C GLY A 37 -0.60 -6.09 -15.10
N ARG A 38 0.06 -5.17 -14.43
CA ARG A 38 0.77 -5.42 -13.17
C ARG A 38 0.24 -4.52 -12.06
N ILE A 39 -0.14 -5.14 -10.96
CA ILE A 39 -0.61 -4.47 -9.74
C ILE A 39 0.57 -4.43 -8.76
N LEU A 40 0.94 -3.22 -8.36
CA LEU A 40 1.99 -2.93 -7.38
C LEU A 40 1.32 -2.42 -6.11
N GLN A 41 1.51 -3.12 -5.02
CA GLN A 41 0.86 -2.82 -3.75
C GLN A 41 1.73 -3.26 -2.57
N VAL A 42 1.33 -2.88 -1.37
CA VAL A 42 1.76 -3.58 -0.15
C VAL A 42 0.59 -4.35 0.44
N ASN A 43 0.87 -5.55 0.92
CA ASN A 43 -0.10 -6.50 1.44
C ASN A 43 0.31 -6.92 2.88
N GLY A 44 -0.55 -7.66 3.56
CA GLY A 44 -0.39 -8.05 4.96
C GLY A 44 -1.04 -7.08 5.96
N ALA A 45 -0.71 -7.22 7.24
CA ALA A 45 -1.30 -6.43 8.32
C ALA A 45 -0.28 -5.79 9.26
N ILE A 46 -0.67 -4.68 9.88
CA ILE A 46 0.14 -3.93 10.86
C ILE A 46 0.40 -4.69 12.17
N THR A 47 -0.18 -5.88 12.32
CA THR A 47 -0.03 -6.81 13.44
C THR A 47 0.94 -7.95 13.14
N GLU A 48 1.35 -8.14 11.88
CA GLU A 48 2.18 -9.27 11.50
C GLU A 48 3.63 -9.12 11.98
N PRO A 49 4.32 -10.24 12.32
CA PRO A 49 5.64 -10.57 11.82
C PRO A 49 6.59 -9.41 11.55
N HIS A 50 6.64 -9.15 10.26
CA HIS A 50 7.51 -8.22 9.58
C HIS A 50 6.70 -7.02 9.05
N GLY A 51 5.50 -6.81 9.58
CA GLY A 51 4.54 -5.84 9.08
C GLY A 51 4.01 -6.22 7.70
N MET A 52 3.69 -5.19 6.92
CA MET A 52 3.24 -5.33 5.54
C MET A 52 4.44 -5.51 4.60
N TYR A 53 4.23 -6.14 3.46
CA TYR A 53 5.28 -6.41 2.47
C TYR A 53 4.86 -5.95 1.07
N PHE A 54 5.84 -5.56 0.25
CA PHE A 54 5.61 -5.23 -1.14
C PHE A 54 5.25 -6.47 -1.95
N GLU A 55 4.25 -6.34 -2.82
CA GLU A 55 3.76 -7.39 -3.71
C GLU A 55 3.59 -6.81 -5.12
N GLU A 56 4.14 -7.52 -6.09
CA GLU A 56 3.87 -7.33 -7.51
C GLU A 56 3.12 -8.55 -8.03
N LYS A 57 1.94 -8.35 -8.63
CA LYS A 57 1.17 -9.44 -9.23
C LYS A 57 0.59 -9.08 -10.58
N ARG A 58 0.32 -10.10 -11.40
CA ARG A 58 -0.43 -9.90 -12.65
C ARG A 58 -1.91 -9.70 -12.33
N GLY A 59 -2.56 -8.80 -13.06
CA GLY A 59 -3.99 -8.53 -12.95
C GLY A 59 -4.63 -8.31 -14.32
N LYS A 60 -5.94 -8.53 -14.39
CA LYS A 60 -6.76 -8.07 -15.53
C LYS A 60 -6.98 -6.56 -15.46
N LYS A 61 -7.79 -6.01 -16.35
CA LYS A 61 -8.29 -4.63 -16.24
C LYS A 61 -8.85 -4.38 -14.85
N PRO A 62 -8.53 -3.26 -14.20
CA PRO A 62 -9.11 -2.87 -12.92
C PRO A 62 -10.64 -2.98 -12.88
N GLU A 63 -11.30 -2.55 -13.96
CA GLU A 63 -12.75 -2.49 -14.12
C GLU A 63 -13.44 -3.86 -14.12
N GLU A 64 -12.70 -4.95 -14.37
CA GLU A 64 -13.23 -6.31 -14.30
C GLU A 64 -13.30 -6.86 -12.86
N SER A 65 -12.76 -6.12 -11.88
CA SER A 65 -12.85 -6.51 -10.47
C SER A 65 -14.18 -6.07 -9.86
N GLU A 66 -14.87 -6.98 -9.17
CA GLU A 66 -16.11 -6.67 -8.42
C GLU A 66 -15.90 -5.61 -7.32
N THR A 67 -14.68 -5.48 -6.82
CA THR A 67 -14.32 -4.48 -5.81
C THR A 67 -13.85 -3.17 -6.43
N TYR A 68 -13.77 -3.04 -7.75
CA TYR A 68 -13.37 -1.80 -8.39
C TYR A 68 -14.26 -0.62 -7.98
N LEU A 69 -13.62 0.52 -7.68
CA LEU A 69 -14.30 1.78 -7.44
C LEU A 69 -14.01 2.79 -8.54
N ARG A 70 -12.74 3.09 -8.77
CA ARG A 70 -12.28 4.05 -9.77
C ARG A 70 -10.78 3.90 -10.01
N LYS A 71 -10.28 4.45 -11.12
CA LYS A 71 -8.86 4.65 -11.37
C LYS A 71 -8.55 6.11 -11.69
N HIS A 72 -7.32 6.51 -11.39
CA HIS A 72 -6.80 7.85 -11.62
C HIS A 72 -5.52 7.71 -12.43
N TYR A 73 -5.48 8.34 -13.60
CA TYR A 73 -4.27 8.34 -14.43
C TYR A 73 -3.16 9.10 -13.70
N LEU A 74 -2.00 8.46 -13.59
CA LEU A 74 -0.81 9.07 -12.98
C LEU A 74 0.14 9.57 -14.06
N GLY A 75 0.36 8.79 -15.12
CA GLY A 75 1.31 9.12 -16.18
C GLY A 75 1.61 7.90 -17.06
N GLN A 76 2.70 7.97 -17.80
CA GLN A 76 3.14 6.90 -18.69
C GLN A 76 4.63 6.66 -18.55
N ILE A 77 5.00 5.40 -18.33
CA ILE A 77 6.40 4.97 -18.27
C ILE A 77 6.81 4.36 -19.62
N GLN A 78 8.09 4.43 -19.97
CA GLN A 78 8.60 3.63 -21.09
C GLN A 78 8.61 2.14 -20.71
N ALA A 79 8.37 1.25 -21.68
CA ALA A 79 8.34 -0.18 -21.41
C ALA A 79 9.69 -0.70 -20.87
N ALA A 80 10.81 -0.15 -21.37
CA ALA A 80 12.16 -0.48 -20.93
C ALA A 80 12.42 -0.10 -19.45
N GLU A 81 11.70 0.89 -18.93
CA GLU A 81 11.86 1.39 -17.55
C GLU A 81 11.05 0.58 -16.53
N TYR A 82 10.26 -0.40 -16.95
CA TYR A 82 9.40 -1.16 -16.04
C TYR A 82 10.20 -1.86 -14.92
N SER A 83 11.37 -2.42 -15.23
CA SER A 83 12.24 -3.00 -14.19
C SER A 83 12.71 -1.98 -13.17
N ASN A 84 13.00 -0.74 -13.59
CA ASN A 84 13.43 0.35 -12.72
C ASN A 84 12.27 0.80 -11.82
N VAL A 85 11.04 0.82 -12.35
CA VAL A 85 9.83 1.05 -11.54
C VAL A 85 9.69 -0.01 -10.44
N ILE A 86 9.88 -1.29 -10.76
CA ILE A 86 9.82 -2.37 -9.75
C ILE A 86 10.92 -2.24 -8.71
N GLN A 87 12.15 -1.92 -9.12
CA GLN A 87 13.24 -1.68 -8.17
C GLN A 87 12.95 -0.49 -7.25
N LEU A 88 12.43 0.61 -7.80
CA LEU A 88 12.00 1.76 -7.03
C LEU A 88 10.92 1.38 -6.01
N MET A 89 9.84 0.71 -6.44
CA MET A 89 8.76 0.31 -5.54
C MET A 89 9.23 -0.62 -4.41
N LYS A 90 10.17 -1.54 -4.70
CA LYS A 90 10.80 -2.40 -3.68
C LYS A 90 11.68 -1.62 -2.69
N SER A 91 12.26 -0.50 -3.12
CA SER A 91 13.08 0.37 -2.26
C SER A 91 12.25 1.23 -1.31
N VAL A 92 10.98 1.51 -1.65
CA VAL A 92 10.07 2.27 -0.79
C VAL A 92 9.66 1.40 0.40
N PRO A 93 10.03 1.76 1.65
CA PRO A 93 9.79 0.89 2.80
C PRO A 93 8.29 0.61 3.00
N ALA A 94 7.93 -0.67 3.00
CA ALA A 94 6.58 -1.10 3.35
C ALA A 94 6.27 -0.77 4.83
N PRO A 95 4.98 -0.58 5.20
CA PRO A 95 4.63 -0.28 6.57
C PRO A 95 5.07 -1.39 7.53
N PRO A 96 5.84 -1.07 8.60
CA PRO A 96 6.27 -2.07 9.57
C PRO A 96 5.10 -2.52 10.44
N ARG A 97 5.37 -3.48 11.33
CA ARG A 97 4.47 -3.77 12.44
C ARG A 97 4.30 -2.49 13.29
N GLN A 98 3.05 -2.21 13.64
CA GLN A 98 2.67 -1.04 14.44
C GLN A 98 1.79 -1.41 15.64
N ARG A 99 1.35 -2.67 15.73
CA ARG A 99 0.63 -3.20 16.89
C ARG A 99 1.15 -4.57 17.26
N ASP A 100 1.21 -4.82 18.56
CA ASP A 100 1.54 -6.14 19.11
C ASP A 100 0.56 -6.49 20.22
N PHE A 101 0.20 -7.76 20.34
CA PHE A 101 -0.76 -8.20 21.35
C PHE A 101 -0.13 -8.11 22.75
N ASP A 102 -0.82 -7.46 23.68
CA ASP A 102 -0.41 -7.42 25.08
C ASP A 102 -1.21 -8.43 25.88
N TYR A 103 -0.53 -9.47 26.37
CA TYR A 103 -1.13 -10.53 27.18
C TYR A 103 -1.54 -10.06 28.59
N LYS A 104 -1.01 -8.94 29.09
CA LYS A 104 -1.39 -8.41 30.40
C LYS A 104 -2.74 -7.69 30.34
N THR A 105 -2.97 -6.94 29.27
CA THR A 105 -4.23 -6.20 29.07
C THR A 105 -5.21 -6.94 28.16
N MET A 106 -4.82 -8.09 27.61
CA MET A 106 -5.58 -8.89 26.64
C MET A 106 -6.07 -8.08 25.44
N SER A 107 -5.22 -7.18 24.94
CA SER A 107 -5.58 -6.24 23.88
C SER A 107 -4.44 -6.01 22.90
N TRP A 108 -4.78 -5.70 21.65
CA TRP A 108 -3.82 -5.19 20.67
C TRP A 108 -3.46 -3.74 21.02
N VAL A 109 -2.18 -3.46 21.29
CA VAL A 109 -1.72 -2.11 21.62
C VAL A 109 -0.64 -1.65 20.64
N PRO A 110 -0.48 -0.32 20.44
CA PRO A 110 0.58 0.20 19.58
C PRO A 110 1.98 -0.30 19.98
N CYS A 111 2.84 -0.50 19.00
CA CYS A 111 4.25 -0.84 19.22
C CYS A 111 5.15 -0.08 18.24
N LYS A 112 6.42 0.05 18.61
CA LYS A 112 7.49 0.52 17.73
C LYS A 112 7.85 -0.58 16.73
N PRO A 113 8.56 -0.27 15.62
CA PRO A 113 8.94 -1.28 14.62
C PRO A 113 9.78 -2.44 15.18
N ASP A 114 10.55 -2.20 16.23
CA ASP A 114 11.33 -3.20 16.97
C ASP A 114 10.50 -4.00 18.00
N ARG A 115 9.17 -3.80 18.01
CA ARG A 115 8.17 -4.37 18.94
C ARG A 115 8.22 -3.84 20.36
N SER A 116 9.13 -2.92 20.69
CA SER A 116 9.10 -2.25 21.98
C SER A 116 7.83 -1.40 22.13
N ARG A 117 7.43 -1.13 23.37
CA ARG A 117 6.24 -0.32 23.66
C ARG A 117 6.58 1.16 23.60
N TYR A 118 5.54 1.97 23.43
CA TYR A 118 5.65 3.40 23.66
C TYR A 118 5.59 3.66 25.17
N GLU A 119 6.46 4.53 25.66
CA GLU A 119 6.52 4.94 27.06
C GLU A 119 5.42 5.98 27.39
N PRO A 120 5.01 6.12 28.67
CA PRO A 120 4.08 7.17 29.06
C PRO A 120 4.56 8.56 28.62
N GLY A 121 3.73 9.28 27.86
CA GLY A 121 4.05 10.59 27.31
C GLY A 121 4.72 10.59 25.93
N GLU A 122 5.12 9.43 25.40
CA GLU A 122 5.56 9.34 24.00
C GLU A 122 4.39 9.53 23.04
N THR A 123 4.67 10.23 21.93
CA THR A 123 3.70 10.38 20.85
C THR A 123 3.65 9.10 20.01
N VAL A 124 2.48 8.47 19.95
CA VAL A 124 2.24 7.33 19.06
C VAL A 124 1.95 7.87 17.65
N PRO A 125 2.73 7.50 16.63
CA PRO A 125 2.47 7.93 15.26
C PRO A 125 1.13 7.36 14.74
N PRO A 126 0.47 8.04 13.79
CA PRO A 126 -0.72 7.51 13.15
C PRO A 126 -0.39 6.21 12.40
N TYR A 127 -1.38 5.32 12.32
CA TYR A 127 -1.20 4.07 11.61
C TYR A 127 -0.97 4.32 10.12
N MET A 128 0.00 3.60 9.57
CA MET A 128 0.31 3.56 8.16
C MET A 128 -0.06 2.20 7.59
N LYS A 129 -0.99 2.16 6.64
CA LYS A 129 -1.39 0.93 5.95
C LYS A 129 -1.02 0.98 4.47
N CYS A 130 -1.49 0.01 3.71
CA CYS A 130 -1.33 -0.02 2.25
C CYS A 130 -1.74 1.27 1.56
N THR A 131 -2.85 1.87 2.00
CA THR A 131 -3.35 3.11 1.40
C THR A 131 -2.41 4.28 1.65
N GLU A 132 -1.97 4.49 2.89
CA GLU A 132 -0.97 5.51 3.23
C GLU A 132 0.34 5.26 2.48
N TRP A 133 0.81 4.02 2.42
CA TRP A 133 2.02 3.69 1.65
C TRP A 133 1.87 4.08 0.18
N THR A 134 0.76 3.71 -0.47
CA THR A 134 0.53 4.02 -1.88
C THR A 134 0.45 5.54 -2.11
N LEU A 135 -0.36 6.25 -1.31
CA LEU A 135 -0.64 7.67 -1.51
C LEU A 135 0.49 8.59 -1.07
N GLN A 136 1.14 8.28 0.05
CA GLN A 136 2.09 9.18 0.71
C GLN A 136 3.55 8.81 0.43
N ARG A 137 3.83 7.59 -0.03
CA ARG A 137 5.20 7.13 -0.31
C ARG A 137 5.40 6.72 -1.76
N ALA A 138 4.66 5.71 -2.23
CA ALA A 138 4.92 5.09 -3.53
C ALA A 138 4.66 6.02 -4.71
N ILE A 139 3.49 6.68 -4.76
CA ILE A 139 3.16 7.64 -5.83
C ILE A 139 4.12 8.84 -5.81
N PRO A 140 4.38 9.50 -4.66
CA PRO A 140 5.40 10.55 -4.59
C PRO A 140 6.79 10.10 -5.04
N ALA A 141 7.26 8.92 -4.61
CA ALA A 141 8.55 8.38 -5.04
C ALA A 141 8.60 8.16 -6.56
N LEU A 142 7.52 7.64 -7.15
CA LEU A 142 7.42 7.45 -8.59
C LEU A 142 7.48 8.79 -9.33
N GLY A 143 6.75 9.81 -8.88
CA GLY A 143 6.80 11.16 -9.45
C GLY A 143 8.17 11.84 -9.33
N GLN A 144 8.89 11.62 -8.22
CA GLN A 144 10.22 12.20 -7.99
C GLN A 144 11.35 11.49 -8.75
N SER A 145 11.11 10.24 -9.19
CA SER A 145 12.13 9.43 -9.87
C SER A 145 12.39 9.85 -11.32
N GLY A 146 11.48 10.62 -11.94
CA GLY A 146 11.52 10.94 -13.36
C GLY A 146 11.19 9.76 -14.30
N LEU A 147 10.76 8.62 -13.74
CA LEU A 147 10.31 7.46 -14.54
C LEU A 147 8.93 7.68 -15.16
N LEU A 148 8.13 8.56 -14.57
CA LEU A 148 6.71 8.81 -14.85
C LEU A 148 6.46 10.17 -15.49
#